data_AF-A0A535HJG8-F1
#
_entry.id   AF-A0A535HJG8-F1
#
_cell.length_a   1.000
_cell.length_b   1.000
_cell.length_c   1.000
_cell.angle_alpha   90.00
_cell.angle_beta   90.00
_cell.angle_gamma   90.00
#
_symmetry.space_group_name_H-M   'P 1'
#
loop_
_entity.id
_entity.type
_entity.pdbx_description
1 polymer ?
#
loop_
_entity_poly.entity_id
_entity_poly.type
_entity_poly.pdbx_seq_one_letter_code
_entity_poly.pdbx_strand_id
1 'polypeptide(L)'
;MARLDRDAILSAITDSLHAAPDPEGLADVVAAQGHINIAATGADIGPAIKRLAPLPGYRWVVINPGDLFTASPLTIGTKVGIMDPSGRVLKNADLPRPK
;
A
#
# COMPACT_ATOMS: atom_id res chain seq x y z
N MET A 1 -1.74 19.93 -1.74
CA MET A 1 -0.57 19.12 -2.16
C MET A 1 -0.77 18.74 -3.61
N ALA A 2 0.27 18.86 -4.43
CA ALA A 2 0.24 18.32 -5.79
C ALA A 2 0.10 16.79 -5.72
N ARG A 3 -0.62 16.20 -6.69
CA ARG A 3 -0.71 14.75 -6.81
C ARG A 3 0.68 14.21 -7.17
N LEU A 4 1.14 13.21 -6.42
CA LEU A 4 2.38 12.51 -6.74
C LEU A 4 2.12 11.43 -7.79
N ASP A 5 3.05 11.29 -8.73
CA ASP A 5 3.12 10.14 -9.62
C ASP A 5 3.68 8.90 -8.88
N ARG A 6 3.76 7.78 -9.59
CA ARG A 6 4.17 6.50 -9.00
C ARG A 6 5.60 6.55 -8.46
N ASP A 7 6.53 7.15 -9.19
CA ASP A 7 7.95 7.17 -8.84
C ASP A 7 8.19 8.11 -7.65
N ALA A 8 7.47 9.23 -7.59
CA ALA A 8 7.51 10.14 -6.45
C ALA A 8 6.94 9.48 -5.18
N ILE A 9 5.84 8.70 -5.28
CA ILE A 9 5.32 7.94 -4.13
C ILE A 9 6.33 6.86 -3.71
N LEU A 10 6.92 6.15 -4.66
CA LEU A 10 7.92 5.12 -4.38
C LEU A 10 9.12 5.69 -3.62
N SER A 11 9.70 6.78 -4.12
CA SER A 11 10.81 7.44 -3.44
C SER A 11 10.42 7.88 -2.03
N ALA A 12 9.27 8.54 -1.88
CA ALA A 12 8.83 9.06 -0.58
C ALA A 12 8.59 7.94 0.45
N ILE A 13 7.95 6.83 0.06
CA ILE A 13 7.68 5.74 0.99
C ILE A 13 8.95 4.95 1.32
N THR A 14 9.85 4.76 0.35
CA THR A 14 11.15 4.14 0.57
C THR A 14 11.96 4.94 1.57
N ASP A 15 12.04 6.26 1.41
CA ASP A 15 12.76 7.13 2.34
C ASP A 15 12.10 7.13 3.73
N SER A 16 10.76 7.21 3.79
CA SER A 16 10.03 7.31 5.05
C SER A 16 10.05 6.02 5.88
N LEU A 17 10.03 4.85 5.25
CA LEU A 17 9.92 3.56 5.94
C LEU A 17 11.21 2.74 5.89
N HIS A 18 12.26 3.26 5.25
CA HIS A 18 13.46 2.51 4.89
C HIS A 18 13.11 1.22 4.12
N ALA A 19 12.13 1.31 3.21
CA ALA A 19 11.63 0.17 2.46
C ALA A 19 12.63 -0.24 1.36
N ALA A 20 12.75 -1.54 1.12
CA ALA A 20 13.57 -2.09 0.04
C ALA A 20 12.67 -2.66 -1.07
N PRO A 21 13.13 -2.70 -2.33
CA PRO A 21 12.44 -3.46 -3.37
C PRO A 21 12.17 -4.90 -2.91
N ASP A 22 10.98 -5.41 -3.21
CA ASP A 22 10.66 -6.80 -2.88
C ASP A 22 11.56 -7.75 -3.70
N PRO A 23 12.39 -8.60 -3.05
CA PRO A 23 13.29 -9.50 -3.76
C PRO A 23 12.58 -10.52 -4.64
N GLU A 24 11.32 -10.85 -4.34
CA GLU A 24 10.51 -11.81 -5.10
C GLU A 24 9.58 -11.12 -6.11
N GLY A 25 9.51 -9.78 -6.09
CA GLY A 25 8.65 -8.99 -6.96
C GLY A 25 7.14 -9.17 -6.72
N LEU A 26 6.75 -9.73 -5.57
CA LEU A 26 5.36 -9.97 -5.21
C LEU A 26 4.65 -8.65 -4.88
N ALA A 27 5.35 -7.78 -4.17
CA ALA A 27 5.01 -6.39 -3.89
C ALA A 27 5.97 -5.41 -4.59
N ASP A 28 5.68 -4.11 -4.54
CA ASP A 28 6.59 -3.09 -5.07
C ASP A 28 7.79 -2.89 -4.12
N VAL A 29 7.52 -2.80 -2.82
CA VAL A 29 8.55 -2.73 -1.76
C VAL A 29 8.13 -3.51 -0.51
N VAL A 30 9.11 -3.84 0.33
CA VAL A 30 8.94 -4.44 1.65
C VAL A 30 9.63 -3.57 2.69
N ALA A 31 8.95 -3.37 3.82
CA ALA A 31 9.49 -2.71 5.00
C ALA A 31 9.17 -3.52 6.26
N ALA A 32 9.62 -3.05 7.43
CA ALA A 32 9.29 -3.69 8.71
C ALA A 32 7.76 -3.78 8.94
N GLN A 33 6.99 -2.88 8.33
CA GLN A 33 5.53 -2.84 8.39
C GLN A 33 4.86 -3.89 7.48
N GLY A 34 5.59 -4.57 6.60
CA GLY A 34 5.10 -5.62 5.71
C GLY A 34 5.24 -5.31 4.22
N HIS A 35 4.43 -5.98 3.39
CA HIS A 35 4.42 -5.83 1.93
C HIS A 35 3.65 -4.59 1.50
N ILE A 36 4.20 -3.82 0.58
CA ILE A 36 3.66 -2.52 0.16
C ILE A 36 3.54 -2.47 -1.37
N ASN A 37 2.35 -2.12 -1.86
CA ASN A 37 2.14 -1.74 -3.27
C ASN A 37 1.73 -0.27 -3.39
N ILE A 38 2.12 0.33 -4.50
CA ILE A 38 1.89 1.75 -4.79
C ILE A 38 0.77 1.88 -5.80
N ALA A 39 -0.19 2.76 -5.51
CA ALA A 39 -1.24 3.14 -6.42
C ALA A 39 -1.29 4.67 -6.56
N ALA A 40 -0.75 5.18 -7.66
CA ALA A 40 -0.67 6.62 -7.94
C ALA A 40 -2.03 7.21 -8.35
N THR A 41 -2.88 6.39 -8.99
CA THR A 41 -4.22 6.75 -9.42
C THR A 41 -5.29 5.86 -8.82
N GLY A 42 -6.54 6.36 -8.81
CA GLY A 42 -7.70 5.58 -8.37
C GLY A 42 -7.87 4.25 -9.13
N ALA A 43 -7.48 4.20 -10.41
CA ALA A 43 -7.57 2.99 -11.23
C ALA A 43 -6.57 1.90 -10.80
N ASP A 44 -5.43 2.30 -10.20
CA ASP A 44 -4.35 1.39 -9.81
C ASP A 44 -4.64 0.68 -8.47
N ILE A 45 -5.54 1.25 -7.65
CA ILE A 45 -5.79 0.79 -6.28
C ILE A 45 -6.31 -0.65 -6.24
N GLY A 46 -7.31 -0.96 -7.06
CA GLY A 46 -7.90 -2.30 -7.12
C GLY A 46 -6.87 -3.39 -7.49
N PRO A 47 -6.13 -3.23 -8.60
CA PRO A 47 -5.01 -4.11 -8.95
C PRO A 47 -3.95 -4.24 -7.85
N ALA A 48 -3.55 -3.14 -7.22
CA ALA A 48 -2.56 -3.14 -6.14
C ALA A 48 -3.03 -3.98 -4.92
N ILE A 49 -4.27 -3.80 -4.49
CA ILE A 49 -4.88 -4.59 -3.39
C ILE A 49 -4.96 -6.07 -3.76
N LYS A 50 -5.35 -6.40 -4.99
CA LYS A 50 -5.45 -7.80 -5.45
C LYS A 50 -4.10 -8.52 -5.40
N ARG A 51 -3.01 -7.84 -5.76
CA ARG A 51 -1.64 -8.38 -5.64
C ARG A 51 -1.24 -8.62 -4.18
N LEU A 52 -1.66 -7.76 -3.26
CA LEU A 52 -1.35 -7.87 -1.83
C LEU A 52 -2.18 -8.92 -1.09
N ALA A 53 -3.46 -9.07 -1.43
CA ALA A 53 -4.41 -9.92 -0.72
C ALA A 53 -3.94 -11.36 -0.42
N PRO A 54 -3.25 -12.09 -1.34
CA PRO A 54 -2.79 -13.44 -1.05
C PRO A 54 -1.53 -13.50 -0.16
N LEU A 55 -0.81 -12.38 0.03
CA LEU A 55 0.45 -12.37 0.74
C LEU A 55 0.25 -12.58 2.25
N PRO A 56 1.22 -13.22 2.93
CA PRO A 56 1.19 -13.34 4.38
C PRO A 56 1.53 -12.00 5.06
N GLY A 57 1.20 -11.91 6.35
CA GLY A 57 1.55 -10.76 7.18
C GLY A 57 0.76 -9.48 6.91
N TYR A 58 1.30 -8.36 7.38
CA TYR A 58 0.74 -7.04 7.14
C TYR A 58 0.99 -6.61 5.69
N ARG A 59 -0.02 -5.93 5.13
CA ARG A 59 -0.09 -5.55 3.71
C ARG A 59 -0.66 -4.15 3.60
N TRP A 60 -0.05 -3.33 2.75
CA TRP A 60 -0.38 -1.91 2.65
C TRP A 60 -0.45 -1.46 1.21
N VAL A 61 -1.50 -0.72 0.87
CA VAL A 61 -1.53 0.06 -0.36
C VAL A 61 -1.20 1.53 -0.01
N VAL A 62 -0.23 2.10 -0.70
CA VAL A 62 0.14 3.52 -0.58
C VAL A 62 -0.54 4.28 -1.69
N ILE A 63 -1.25 5.35 -1.32
CA ILE A 63 -2.05 6.17 -2.23
C ILE A 63 -1.77 7.66 -2.01
N ASN A 64 -2.15 8.49 -2.98
CA ASN A 64 -2.33 9.92 -2.69
C ASN A 64 -3.48 10.10 -1.68
N PRO A 65 -3.36 10.96 -0.65
CA PRO A 65 -4.42 11.14 0.36
C PRO A 65 -5.80 11.47 -0.19
N GLY A 66 -5.86 12.18 -1.33
CA GLY A 66 -7.11 12.53 -2.02
C GLY A 66 -7.90 11.32 -2.54
N ASP A 67 -7.26 10.17 -2.73
CA ASP A 67 -7.88 8.95 -3.23
C ASP A 67 -8.44 8.06 -2.09
N LEU A 68 -8.39 8.51 -0.82
CA LEU A 68 -8.81 7.72 0.34
C LEU A 68 -10.26 7.20 0.22
N PHE A 69 -11.17 8.03 -0.28
CA PHE A 69 -12.58 7.64 -0.44
C PHE A 69 -12.78 6.63 -1.58
N THR A 70 -11.88 6.58 -2.57
CA THR A 70 -11.86 5.52 -3.60
C THR A 70 -11.25 4.24 -3.04
N ALA A 71 -10.19 4.33 -2.22
CA ALA A 71 -9.50 3.17 -1.67
C ALA A 71 -10.24 2.45 -0.54
N SER A 72 -10.93 3.20 0.33
CA SER A 72 -11.52 2.64 1.54
C SER A 72 -12.55 1.53 1.29
N PRO A 73 -13.50 1.67 0.34
CA PRO A 73 -14.44 0.59 0.01
C PRO A 73 -13.73 -0.67 -0.54
N LEU A 74 -12.67 -0.49 -1.34
CA LEU A 74 -11.94 -1.60 -1.99
C LEU A 74 -11.11 -2.44 -1.02
N THR A 75 -10.77 -1.90 0.14
CA THR A 75 -9.99 -2.61 1.17
C THR A 75 -10.88 -3.37 2.18
N ILE A 76 -12.20 -3.21 2.15
CA ILE A 76 -13.13 -3.90 3.06
C ILE A 76 -13.01 -5.42 2.86
N GLY A 77 -12.84 -6.17 3.96
CA GLY A 77 -12.71 -7.63 3.94
C GLY A 77 -11.35 -8.16 3.46
N THR A 78 -10.48 -7.31 2.91
CA THR A 78 -9.18 -7.74 2.35
C THR A 78 -8.06 -7.83 3.38
N LYS A 79 -8.22 -7.15 4.54
CA LYS A 79 -7.20 -6.98 5.59
C LYS A 79 -5.99 -6.12 5.18
N VAL A 80 -6.01 -5.56 3.96
CA VAL A 80 -5.01 -4.61 3.47
C VAL A 80 -5.28 -3.22 4.07
N GLY A 81 -4.25 -2.59 4.65
CA GLY A 81 -4.29 -1.23 5.16
C GLY A 81 -3.96 -0.18 4.09
N ILE A 82 -4.15 1.09 4.44
CA ILE A 82 -3.89 2.23 3.56
C ILE A 82 -2.92 3.19 4.26
N MET A 83 -1.88 3.60 3.53
CA MET A 83 -0.94 4.65 3.93
C MET A 83 -0.92 5.78 2.90
N ASP A 84 -0.48 6.96 3.34
CA ASP A 84 -0.03 8.02 2.44
C ASP A 84 1.49 7.94 2.17
N PRO A 85 2.05 8.75 1.25
CA PRO A 85 3.45 8.66 0.87
C PRO A 85 4.45 9.02 1.99
N SER A 86 4.00 9.62 3.09
CA SER A 86 4.85 9.84 4.28
C SER A 86 4.74 8.70 5.30
N GLY A 87 4.18 7.55 4.90
CA GLY A 87 4.01 6.39 5.77
C GLY A 87 2.93 6.56 6.84
N ARG A 88 2.16 7.66 6.81
CA ARG A 88 1.08 7.86 7.78
C ARG A 88 -0.07 6.92 7.43
N VAL A 89 -0.53 6.17 8.42
CA VAL A 89 -1.64 5.26 8.29
C VAL A 89 -2.95 6.04 8.17
N LEU A 90 -3.66 5.82 7.06
CA LEU A 90 -5.00 6.37 6.81
C LEU A 90 -6.09 5.37 7.19
N LYS A 91 -5.80 4.07 7.07
CA LYS A 91 -6.66 2.96 7.49
C LYS A 91 -5.79 1.79 7.91
N ASN A 92 -6.02 1.23 9.10
CA ASN A 92 -5.20 0.13 9.62
C ASN A 92 -5.28 -1.13 8.75
N ALA A 93 -4.14 -1.78 8.57
CA ALA A 93 -4.08 -3.17 8.12
C ALA A 93 -4.44 -4.12 9.26
N ASP A 94 -4.71 -5.38 8.91
CA ASP A 94 -4.93 -6.46 9.88
C ASP A 94 -4.28 -7.74 9.36
N LEU A 95 -4.02 -8.69 10.26
CA LEU A 95 -3.47 -9.97 9.87
C LEU A 95 -4.56 -10.83 9.23
N PRO A 96 -4.23 -11.61 8.18
CA PRO A 96 -5.16 -12.62 7.69
C PRO A 96 -5.40 -13.63 8.83
N ARG A 97 -6.66 -14.01 9.05
CA ARG A 97 -7.00 -14.99 10.09
C ARG A 97 -6.32 -16.33 9.75
N PRO A 98 -5.68 -16.99 10.73
CA PRO A 98 -5.29 -18.39 10.57
C PRO A 98 -6.53 -19.19 10.18
N LYS A 99 -6.38 -20.10 9.20
CA LYS A 99 -7.42 -21.09 8.90
C LYS A 99 -7.50 -22.12 10.01
#